data_AF-A0A661BDM2-F1
#
_entry.id   AF-A0A661BDM2-F1
#
_cell.length_a   1.000
_cell.length_b   1.000
_cell.length_c   1.000
_cell.angle_alpha   90.00
_cell.angle_beta   90.00
_cell.angle_gamma   90.00
#
_symmetry.space_group_name_H-M   'P 1'
#
loop_
_entity.id
_entity.type
_entity.pdbx_description
1 polymer ?
#
loop_
_entity_poly.entity_id
_entity_poly.type
_entity_poly.pdbx_seq_one_letter_code
_entity_poly.pdbx_strand_id
1 'polypeptide(L)' 'MNAAVLGLQWGDEGKAKIIDSIASDFDTIVRFCGGANAGHTVVSGDSKFIFHLVPSGILHPGKK' A
#
# COMPACT_ATOMS: atom_id res chain seq x y z
N MET A 1 -15.58 -8.43 -2.95
CA MET A 1 -14.70 -9.43 -2.31
C MET A 1 -13.74 -8.68 -1.39
N ASN A 2 -13.38 -9.24 -0.23
CA ASN A 2 -12.48 -8.59 0.71
C ASN A 2 -11.18 -9.40 0.81
N ALA A 3 -10.03 -8.73 0.82
CA ALA A 3 -8.72 -9.35 0.95
C ALA A 3 -7.88 -8.59 1.99
N ALA A 4 -6.95 -9.30 2.64
CA ALA A 4 -6.01 -8.72 3.60
C ALA A 4 -4.58 -9.11 3.21
N VAL A 5 -3.69 -8.12 3.16
CA VAL A 5 -2.25 -8.32 2.96
C VAL A 5 -1.55 -8.12 4.30
N LEU A 6 -0.95 -9.19 4.81
CA LEU A 6 -0.29 -9.22 6.12
C LEU A 6 1.19 -9.55 5.98
N GLY A 7 2.01 -8.96 6.83
CA GLY A 7 3.43 -9.31 6.97
C GLY A 7 3.54 -10.46 7.94
N LEU A 8 4.26 -11.51 7.55
CA LEU A 8 4.44 -12.70 8.39
C LEU A 8 5.81 -12.72 9.08
N GLN A 9 6.58 -11.63 8.98
CA GLN A 9 7.89 -11.46 9.57
C GLN A 9 7.92 -10.18 10.44
N TRP A 10 9.07 -9.51 10.53
CA TRP A 10 9.30 -8.32 11.35
C TRP A 10 9.36 -7.03 10.53
N GLY A 11 8.49 -6.88 9.54
CA GLY A 11 8.44 -5.68 8.72
C GLY A 11 9.33 -5.76 7.48
N ASP A 12 9.25 -4.73 6.64
CA ASP A 12 9.97 -4.58 5.37
C ASP A 12 9.83 -5.74 4.36
N GLU A 13 8.75 -6.51 4.44
CA GLU A 13 8.48 -7.63 3.51
C GLU A 13 7.97 -7.16 2.12
N GLY A 14 7.94 -5.85 1.88
CA GLY A 14 7.49 -5.30 0.60
C GLY A 14 5.98 -5.38 0.36
N LYS A 15 5.16 -5.42 1.43
CA LYS A 15 3.68 -5.50 1.36
C LYS A 15 3.05 -4.50 0.39
N ALA A 16 3.55 -3.27 0.34
CA ALA A 16 3.05 -2.23 -0.56
C ALA A 16 3.14 -2.64 -2.04
N LYS A 17 4.22 -3.33 -2.44
CA LYS A 17 4.36 -3.83 -3.82
C LYS A 17 3.27 -4.85 -4.18
N ILE A 18 2.89 -5.69 -3.22
CA ILE A 18 1.80 -6.65 -3.41
C ILE A 18 0.47 -5.92 -3.52
N ILE A 19 0.22 -4.94 -2.63
CA ILE A 19 -0.99 -4.11 -2.67
C ILE A 19 -1.13 -3.43 -4.03
N ASP A 20 -0.07 -2.80 -4.54
CA ASP A 20 -0.09 -2.12 -5.84
C ASP A 20 -0.35 -3.11 -7.00
N SER A 21 0.18 -4.33 -6.91
CA SER A 21 -0.04 -5.35 -7.94
C SER A 21 -1.47 -5.85 -8.03
N ILE A 22 -2.24 -5.80 -6.93
CA ILE A 22 -3.63 -6.26 -6.88
C ILE A 22 -4.63 -5.10 -6.85
N ALA A 23 -4.15 -3.85 -6.73
CA ALA A 23 -4.97 -2.66 -6.55
C ALA A 23 -6.00 -2.44 -7.68
N SER A 24 -5.74 -2.93 -8.90
CA SER A 24 -6.71 -2.87 -10.01
C SER A 24 -8.05 -3.52 -9.65
N ASP A 25 -8.00 -4.60 -8.86
CA ASP A 25 -9.12 -5.50 -8.63
C ASP A 25 -9.99 -5.08 -7.42
N PHE A 26 -9.57 -4.04 -6.68
CA PHE A 26 -10.26 -3.55 -5.49
C PHE A 26 -10.62 -2.08 -5.63
N ASP A 27 -11.81 -1.67 -5.22
CA ASP A 27 -12.26 -0.27 -5.29
C ASP A 27 -11.70 0.59 -4.14
N THR A 28 -11.39 -0.04 -3.01
CA THR A 28 -11.00 0.64 -1.76
C THR A 28 -9.80 -0.03 -1.13
N ILE A 29 -8.81 0.76 -0.70
CA ILE A 29 -7.60 0.28 -0.02
C ILE A 29 -7.52 0.89 1.37
N VAL A 30 -7.67 0.04 2.39
CA VAL A 30 -7.76 0.47 3.79
C VAL A 30 -6.53 0.06 4.58
N ARG A 31 -5.96 1.01 5.32
CA ARG A 31 -5.02 0.70 6.40
C ARG A 31 -5.80 0.48 7.70
N PHE A 32 -5.66 -0.70 8.29
CA PHE A 32 -6.46 -1.08 9.47
C PHE A 32 -5.77 -0.81 10.81
N CYS A 33 -4.44 -0.89 10.88
CA CYS A 33 -3.65 -0.68 12.10
C CYS A 33 -2.26 -0.08 11.80
N GLY A 34 -1.60 0.41 12.84
CA GLY A 34 -0.33 1.13 12.77
C GLY A 34 -0.49 2.63 12.57
N GLY A 35 0.61 3.35 12.42
CA GLY A 35 0.64 4.81 12.27
C GLY A 35 1.84 5.27 11.45
N ALA A 36 2.48 6.37 11.86
CA ALA A 36 3.68 6.90 11.21
C ALA A 36 4.93 6.00 11.37
N ASN A 37 4.84 4.98 12.23
CA ASN A 37 5.85 3.93 12.38
C ASN A 37 5.88 2.93 11.22
N ALA A 38 4.85 2.92 10.37
CA ALA A 38 4.89 2.21 9.10
C ALA A 38 5.47 3.13 8.03
N GLY A 39 6.16 2.53 7.07
CA GLY A 39 6.72 3.22 5.92
C GLY A 39 6.73 2.31 4.72
N HIS A 40 6.49 2.85 3.54
CA HIS A 40 6.79 2.17 2.29
C HIS A 40 7.15 3.18 1.21
N THR A 41 8.05 2.75 0.34
CA THR A 41 8.45 3.51 -0.84
C THR A 41 7.74 2.93 -2.05
N VAL A 42 7.08 3.78 -2.83
CA VAL A 42 6.51 3.42 -4.12
C VAL A 42 7.26 4.19 -5.21
N VAL A 43 7.57 3.51 -6.30
CA VAL A 43 8.13 4.14 -7.50
C VAL A 43 7.07 4.05 -8.60
N SER A 44 6.67 5.19 -9.14
CA SER A 44 5.70 5.28 -10.24
C SER A 44 6.31 6.12 -11.35
N GLY A 45 6.63 5.48 -12.47
CA GLY A 45 7.45 6.07 -13.53
C GLY A 45 8.81 6.54 -12.96
N ASP A 46 9.14 7.82 -13.20
CA ASP A 46 10.37 8.45 -12.70
C ASP A 46 10.23 9.05 -11.29
N SER A 47 9.05 8.96 -10.68
CA SER A 47 8.75 9.55 -9.37
C SER A 47 8.86 8.53 -8.24
N LYS A 48 9.54 8.92 -7.15
CA LYS A 48 9.67 8.13 -5.92
C LYS A 48 8.86 8.79 -4.80
N PHE A 49 7.91 8.05 -4.24
CA PHE A 49 7.06 8.47 -3.14
C PHE A 49 7.39 7.69 -1.88
N ILE A 50 7.51 8.39 -0.74
CA ILE A 50 7.72 7.78 0.57
C ILE A 50 6.49 8.06 1.42
N PHE A 51 5.72 7.02 1.72
CA PHE A 51 4.49 7.13 2.48
C PHE A 51 4.65 6.55 3.88
N HIS A 52 4.17 7.31 4.87
CA HIS A 52 4.08 6.85 6.25
C HIS A 52 2.66 6.42 6.61
N LEU A 53 1.68 7.32 6.53
CA LEU A 53 0.29 7.09 6.94
C LEU A 53 -0.65 6.76 5.76
N VAL A 54 -0.49 7.49 4.66
CA VAL A 54 -1.36 7.38 3.49
C VAL A 54 -1.18 6.00 2.83
N PRO A 55 -2.26 5.29 2.45
CA PRO A 55 -2.16 4.06 1.68
C PRO A 55 -1.56 4.30 0.28
N SER A 56 -0.81 3.33 -0.26
CA SER A 56 -0.27 3.42 -1.63
C SER A 56 -1.36 3.55 -2.70
N GLY A 57 -2.58 3.11 -2.38
CA GLY A 57 -3.78 3.24 -3.21
C GLY A 57 -4.07 4.64 -3.74
N ILE A 58 -3.55 5.69 -3.10
CA ILE A 58 -3.68 7.08 -3.56
C ILE A 58 -3.10 7.30 -4.97
N LEU A 59 -2.15 6.46 -5.40
CA LEU A 59 -1.54 6.52 -6.73
C LEU A 59 -2.40 5.89 -7.82
N HIS A 60 -3.51 5.23 -7.46
CA HIS A 60 -4.44 4.61 -8.41
C HIS A 60 -5.68 5.49 -8.59
N PRO A 61 -5.84 6.16 -9.74
CA PRO A 61 -6.98 7.02 -10.00
C PRO A 61 -8.31 6.26 -9.86
N GLY A 62 -9.28 6.86 -9.17
CA GLY A 62 -10.61 6.27 -8.96
C GLY A 62 -10.70 5.27 -7.80
N LYS A 63 -9.60 4.98 -7.10
CA LYS A 63 -9.58 4.16 -5.89
C LYS A 63 -9.78 5.02 -4.64
N LYS A 64 -10.51 4.49 -3.64
CA LYS A 64 -10.83 5.17 -2.38
C LYS A 64 -9.99 4.67 -1.20
#